data_AF-A0A2K2FVK9-F1
#
_entry.id   AF-A0A2K2FVK9-F1
#
_cell.length_a   1.000
_cell.length_b   1.000
_cell.length_c   1.000
_cell.angle_alpha   90.00
_cell.angle_beta   90.00
_cell.angle_gamma   90.00
#
_symmetry.space_group_name_H-M   'P 1'
#
loop_
_entity.id
_entity.type
_entity.pdbx_description
1 polymer ?
#
loop_
_entity_poly.entity_id
_entity_poly.type
_entity_poly.pdbx_seq_one_letter_code
_entity_poly.pdbx_strand_id
1 'polypeptide(L)'
;MPDPTQPRAWANLLSQLWGPRFPVDVRTIALDYTQRKFADPIKTIKEAPVDHFEGALAPLPKSGKWAILYNPNIVSAGRINFTLAHELGHYFVHRQISPGGFECGEKQILGVDRDAERRRIEQEADAFASYLLMPMNDYRDQVGRDDMTLELLRQCADRYGVSMTAAAIKWLDFTPKCAVLVVATNGFVLWCWRSTSAKKRRLYYPSGMELPAGSLATRPMLILPDPDRGTMLDRSVWGGVSDVREMAIFADRYEMTISLLVFDDAEDSRTSWEQESDEEDAFDRFTQAASGR
;
A
#
# COMPACT_ATOMS: atom_id res chain seq x y z
N MET A 1 -24.25 10.24 15.06
CA MET A 1 -24.09 10.19 13.59
C MET A 1 -24.20 8.75 13.14
N PRO A 2 -24.78 8.46 11.96
CA PRO A 2 -24.77 7.11 11.41
C PRO A 2 -23.33 6.67 11.16
N ASP A 3 -23.11 5.36 11.22
CA ASP A 3 -21.81 4.77 10.94
C ASP A 3 -21.45 4.96 9.45
N PRO A 4 -20.16 5.18 9.11
CA PRO A 4 -19.75 5.25 7.71
C PRO A 4 -20.05 3.97 6.94
N THR A 5 -20.19 4.09 5.62
CA THR A 5 -20.37 2.94 4.72
C THR A 5 -19.17 2.69 3.82
N GLN A 6 -18.26 3.66 3.72
CA GLN A 6 -17.11 3.63 2.83
C GLN A 6 -15.81 3.33 3.60
N PRO A 7 -14.88 2.54 3.04
CA PRO A 7 -13.66 2.13 3.74
C PRO A 7 -12.81 3.31 4.21
N ARG A 8 -12.58 4.28 3.33
CA ARG A 8 -11.79 5.50 3.65
C ARG A 8 -12.46 6.35 4.73
N ALA A 9 -13.79 6.43 4.72
CA ALA A 9 -14.53 7.20 5.71
C ALA A 9 -14.44 6.57 7.11
N TRP A 10 -14.53 5.24 7.19
CA TRP A 10 -14.26 4.49 8.42
C TRP A 10 -12.84 4.69 8.93
N ALA A 11 -11.85 4.53 8.07
CA ALA A 11 -10.44 4.70 8.41
C ALA A 11 -10.14 6.11 8.94
N ASN A 12 -10.67 7.15 8.29
CA ASN A 12 -10.54 8.54 8.73
C ASN A 12 -11.21 8.79 10.08
N LEU A 13 -12.41 8.25 10.32
CA LEU A 13 -13.09 8.36 11.62
C LEU A 13 -12.25 7.74 12.74
N LEU A 14 -11.77 6.51 12.53
CA LEU A 14 -10.96 5.81 13.52
C LEU A 14 -9.63 6.51 13.78
N SER A 15 -9.00 7.04 12.73
CA SER A 15 -7.78 7.85 12.85
C SER A 15 -8.02 9.12 13.68
N GLN A 16 -9.12 9.84 13.44
CA GLN A 16 -9.49 11.03 14.22
C GLN A 16 -9.72 10.69 15.70
N LEU A 17 -10.39 9.57 15.99
CA LEU A 17 -10.61 9.09 17.36
C LEU A 17 -9.31 8.65 18.04
N TRP A 18 -8.37 8.07 17.27
CA TRP A 18 -7.06 7.66 17.78
C TRP A 18 -6.15 8.86 18.09
N GLY A 19 -6.25 9.92 17.29
CA GLY A 19 -5.39 11.10 17.37
C GLY A 19 -4.02 10.89 16.72
N PRO A 20 -3.11 11.87 16.83
CA PRO A 20 -1.81 11.88 16.13
C PRO A 20 -0.75 10.98 16.82
N ARG A 21 -1.12 9.74 17.15
CA ARG A 21 -0.26 8.75 17.80
C ARG A 21 0.09 7.66 16.79
N PHE A 22 1.35 7.65 16.36
CA PHE A 22 1.84 6.70 15.36
C PHE A 22 3.02 5.87 15.92
N PRO A 23 3.16 4.59 15.51
CA PRO A 23 2.24 3.86 14.63
C PRO A 23 0.86 3.62 15.28
N VAL A 24 -0.17 3.46 14.45
CA VAL A 24 -1.53 3.15 14.94
C VAL A 24 -1.54 1.74 15.53
N ASP A 25 -2.03 1.58 16.76
CA ASP A 25 -2.21 0.26 17.37
C ASP A 25 -3.54 -0.35 16.90
N VAL A 26 -3.46 -1.05 15.78
CA VAL A 26 -4.59 -1.76 15.16
C VAL A 26 -5.18 -2.80 16.09
N ARG A 27 -4.37 -3.44 16.94
CA ARG A 27 -4.85 -4.49 17.87
C ARG A 27 -5.78 -3.88 18.90
N THR A 28 -5.40 -2.74 19.47
CA THR A 28 -6.25 -2.00 20.40
C THR A 28 -7.55 -1.54 19.73
N ILE A 29 -7.51 -1.01 18.51
CA ILE A 29 -8.74 -0.63 17.80
C ILE A 29 -9.64 -1.85 17.57
N ALA A 30 -9.08 -2.94 17.05
CA ALA A 30 -9.83 -4.16 16.77
C ALA A 30 -10.51 -4.72 18.03
N LEU A 31 -9.79 -4.82 19.15
CA LEU A 31 -10.30 -5.44 20.38
C LEU A 31 -11.19 -4.49 21.20
N ASP A 32 -10.76 -3.25 21.42
CA ASP A 32 -11.43 -2.35 22.37
C ASP A 32 -12.55 -1.55 21.72
N TYR A 33 -12.31 -0.96 20.53
CA TYR A 33 -13.33 -0.13 19.89
C TYR A 33 -14.52 -0.99 19.46
N THR A 34 -14.27 -2.14 18.82
CA THR A 34 -15.36 -3.00 18.34
C THR A 34 -16.19 -3.55 19.50
N GLN A 35 -15.55 -3.95 20.62
CA GLN A 35 -16.22 -4.45 21.83
C GLN A 35 -17.13 -3.42 22.50
N ARG A 36 -16.83 -2.13 22.37
CA ARG A 36 -17.69 -1.05 22.89
C ARG A 36 -18.79 -0.65 21.92
N LYS A 37 -18.57 -0.83 20.61
CA LYS A 37 -19.43 -0.27 19.56
C LYS A 37 -20.43 -1.27 18.97
N PHE A 38 -20.06 -2.55 18.85
CA PHE A 38 -20.84 -3.55 18.12
C PHE A 38 -21.23 -4.74 19.00
N ALA A 39 -22.39 -5.34 18.69
CA ALA A 39 -22.87 -6.55 19.37
C ALA A 39 -22.09 -7.81 18.98
N ASP A 40 -21.48 -7.81 17.79
CA ASP A 40 -20.64 -8.86 17.20
C ASP A 40 -19.16 -8.42 17.12
N PRO A 41 -18.47 -8.12 18.23
CA PRO A 41 -17.13 -7.55 18.18
C PRO A 41 -16.05 -8.54 17.76
N ILE A 42 -14.88 -8.01 17.41
CA ILE A 42 -13.66 -8.83 17.30
C ILE A 42 -13.22 -9.21 18.72
N LYS A 43 -13.24 -10.50 19.03
CA LYS A 43 -12.92 -11.04 20.35
C LYS A 43 -11.43 -11.28 20.56
N THR A 44 -10.73 -11.65 19.50
CA THR A 44 -9.36 -12.15 19.58
C THR A 44 -8.61 -11.89 18.29
N ILE A 45 -7.30 -11.71 18.41
CA ILE A 45 -6.34 -11.74 17.31
C ILE A 45 -5.41 -12.91 17.58
N LYS A 46 -5.18 -13.79 16.59
CA LYS A 46 -4.35 -14.98 16.77
C LYS A 46 -3.41 -15.22 15.61
N GLU A 47 -2.28 -15.82 15.91
CA GLU A 47 -1.39 -16.37 14.89
C GLU A 47 -1.99 -17.66 14.31
N ALA A 48 -1.86 -17.80 12.99
CA ALA A 48 -2.26 -18.98 12.24
C ALA A 48 -1.14 -19.34 11.26
N PRO A 49 -0.22 -20.26 11.61
CA PRO A 49 0.87 -20.69 10.74
C PRO A 49 0.32 -21.63 9.65
N VAL A 50 -0.24 -21.05 8.60
CA VAL A 50 -0.84 -21.78 7.47
C VAL A 50 -0.31 -21.27 6.15
N ASP A 51 -0.31 -22.10 5.11
CA ASP A 51 0.29 -21.73 3.82
C ASP A 51 -0.67 -21.08 2.82
N HIS A 52 -1.97 -20.97 3.15
CA HIS A 52 -3.01 -20.56 2.21
C HIS A 52 -3.51 -19.12 2.40
N PHE A 53 -3.18 -18.46 3.51
CA PHE A 53 -3.48 -17.04 3.71
C PHE A 53 -2.37 -16.30 4.47
N GLU A 54 -2.31 -14.99 4.27
CA GLU A 54 -1.51 -14.07 5.09
C GLU A 54 -2.32 -13.51 6.26
N GLY A 55 -3.61 -13.23 6.03
CA GLY A 55 -4.57 -12.79 7.02
C GLY A 55 -5.95 -13.45 6.82
N ALA A 56 -6.76 -13.48 7.87
CA ALA A 56 -8.15 -13.87 7.75
C ALA A 56 -9.04 -13.21 8.80
N LEU A 57 -10.24 -12.81 8.39
CA LEU A 57 -11.33 -12.45 9.27
C LEU A 57 -12.28 -13.64 9.39
N ALA A 58 -12.33 -14.28 10.56
CA ALA A 58 -13.10 -15.48 10.79
C ALA A 58 -14.24 -15.26 11.81
N PRO A 59 -15.47 -15.74 11.55
CA PRO A 59 -16.53 -15.77 12.55
C PRO A 59 -16.20 -16.80 13.65
N LEU A 60 -16.71 -16.57 14.85
CA LEU A 60 -16.67 -17.48 16.00
C LEU A 60 -18.10 -17.95 16.31
N PRO A 61 -18.60 -19.03 15.65
CA PRO A 61 -20.02 -19.39 15.66
C PRO A 61 -20.60 -19.58 17.05
N LYS A 62 -19.82 -20.18 17.97
CA LYS A 62 -20.25 -20.42 19.35
C LYS A 62 -20.51 -19.15 20.16
N SER A 63 -19.90 -18.02 19.80
CA SER A 63 -20.05 -16.76 20.54
C SER A 63 -20.70 -15.64 19.73
N GLY A 64 -20.95 -15.82 18.42
CA GLY A 64 -21.44 -14.75 17.55
C GLY A 64 -20.49 -13.55 17.43
N LYS A 65 -19.19 -13.79 17.60
CA LYS A 65 -18.11 -12.78 17.57
C LYS A 65 -17.16 -13.05 16.40
N TRP A 66 -16.16 -12.21 16.22
CA TRP A 66 -15.16 -12.36 15.15
C TRP A 66 -13.75 -12.56 15.71
N ALA A 67 -12.86 -13.08 14.88
CA ALA A 67 -11.44 -13.19 15.12
C ALA A 67 -10.65 -12.69 13.92
N ILE A 68 -9.53 -12.02 14.16
CA ILE A 68 -8.52 -11.76 13.13
C ILE A 68 -7.41 -12.80 13.29
N LEU A 69 -7.05 -13.46 12.20
CA LEU A 69 -5.92 -14.37 12.10
C LEU A 69 -4.84 -13.74 11.23
N TYR A 70 -3.57 -13.95 11.56
CA TYR A 70 -2.46 -13.58 10.69
C TYR A 70 -1.38 -14.65 10.69
N ASN A 71 -0.66 -14.75 9.58
CA ASN A 71 0.40 -15.73 9.41
C ASN A 71 1.70 -15.25 10.10
N PRO A 72 2.22 -15.97 11.12
CA PRO A 72 3.46 -15.60 11.80
C PRO A 72 4.71 -15.74 10.92
N ASN A 73 4.62 -16.36 9.73
CA ASN A 73 5.73 -16.39 8.77
C ASN A 73 6.01 -15.01 8.15
N ILE A 74 5.09 -14.05 8.29
CA ILE A 74 5.31 -12.65 7.94
C ILE A 74 6.34 -12.07 8.93
N VAL A 75 7.57 -11.87 8.46
CA VAL A 75 8.68 -11.35 9.28
C VAL A 75 8.68 -9.83 9.45
N SER A 76 8.04 -9.09 8.54
CA SER A 76 8.01 -7.62 8.60
C SER A 76 6.90 -7.14 9.54
N ALA A 77 7.27 -6.42 10.60
CA ALA A 77 6.32 -5.80 11.52
C ALA A 77 5.32 -4.88 10.79
N GLY A 78 5.80 -4.12 9.79
CA GLY A 78 4.94 -3.27 8.96
C GLY A 78 3.96 -4.07 8.11
N ARG A 79 4.36 -5.24 7.60
CA ARG A 79 3.45 -6.13 6.86
C ARG A 79 2.40 -6.75 7.79
N ILE A 80 2.80 -7.21 8.99
CA ILE A 80 1.85 -7.67 10.02
C ILE A 80 0.83 -6.56 10.34
N ASN A 81 1.30 -5.33 10.56
CA ASN A 81 0.42 -4.21 10.89
C ASN A 81 -0.58 -3.91 9.76
N PHE A 82 -0.11 -3.96 8.51
CA PHE A 82 -0.97 -3.83 7.33
C PHE A 82 -1.99 -4.95 7.23
N THR A 83 -1.58 -6.21 7.38
CA THR A 83 -2.49 -7.37 7.37
C THR A 83 -3.57 -7.24 8.45
N LEU A 84 -3.21 -6.87 9.68
CA LEU A 84 -4.20 -6.65 10.74
C LEU A 84 -5.17 -5.51 10.40
N ALA A 85 -4.68 -4.42 9.80
CA ALA A 85 -5.53 -3.29 9.41
C ALA A 85 -6.45 -3.66 8.24
N HIS A 86 -5.99 -4.49 7.31
CA HIS A 86 -6.75 -5.02 6.20
C HIS A 86 -7.92 -5.90 6.69
N GLU A 87 -7.65 -6.86 7.57
CA GLU A 87 -8.70 -7.69 8.17
C GLU A 87 -9.70 -6.89 9.01
N LEU A 88 -9.21 -5.83 9.67
CA LEU A 88 -10.08 -4.87 10.35
C LEU A 88 -10.98 -4.11 9.36
N GLY A 89 -10.48 -3.79 8.17
CA GLY A 89 -11.27 -3.23 7.07
C GLY A 89 -12.41 -4.14 6.64
N HIS A 90 -12.13 -5.44 6.44
CA HIS A 90 -13.19 -6.44 6.22
C HIS A 90 -14.22 -6.45 7.34
N TYR A 91 -13.78 -6.33 8.60
CA TYR A 91 -14.71 -6.31 9.72
C TYR A 91 -15.65 -5.10 9.62
N PHE A 92 -15.12 -3.90 9.42
CA PHE A 92 -15.94 -2.68 9.38
C PHE A 92 -16.87 -2.61 8.18
N VAL A 93 -16.41 -3.03 7.01
CA VAL A 93 -17.10 -2.77 5.74
C VAL A 93 -17.82 -4.02 5.20
N HIS A 94 -17.23 -5.20 5.35
CA HIS A 94 -17.62 -6.39 4.57
C HIS A 94 -18.19 -7.56 5.37
N ARG A 95 -18.11 -7.55 6.70
CA ARG A 95 -18.50 -8.71 7.54
C ARG A 95 -19.95 -9.18 7.38
N GLN A 96 -20.85 -8.27 6.99
CA GLN A 96 -22.26 -8.60 6.72
C GLN A 96 -22.47 -9.19 5.32
N ILE A 97 -21.56 -8.90 4.38
CA ILE A 97 -21.58 -9.40 3.01
C ILE A 97 -21.08 -10.84 2.97
N SER A 98 -20.02 -11.16 3.74
CA SER A 98 -19.52 -12.54 3.91
C SER A 98 -19.56 -12.96 5.40
N PRO A 99 -20.70 -13.45 5.90
CA PRO A 99 -20.80 -13.96 7.28
C PRO A 99 -19.90 -15.17 7.56
N GLY A 100 -19.46 -15.87 6.51
CA GLY A 100 -18.49 -16.97 6.59
C GLY A 100 -17.05 -16.52 6.83
N GLY A 101 -16.77 -15.22 6.68
CA GLY A 101 -15.43 -14.65 6.82
C GLY A 101 -14.69 -14.45 5.50
N PHE A 102 -13.43 -14.07 5.63
CA PHE A 102 -12.49 -13.80 4.56
C PHE A 102 -11.17 -14.50 4.89
N GLU A 103 -10.62 -15.22 3.92
CA GLU A 103 -9.23 -15.66 3.93
C GLU A 103 -8.54 -14.88 2.82
N CYS A 104 -7.51 -14.11 3.20
CA CYS A 104 -6.84 -13.17 2.31
C CYS A 104 -5.39 -13.62 2.09
N GLY A 105 -5.07 -13.94 0.84
CA GLY A 105 -3.78 -14.50 0.43
C GLY A 105 -3.70 -14.74 -1.08
N GLU A 106 -2.56 -15.24 -1.56
CA GLU A 106 -2.24 -15.29 -3.00
C GLU A 106 -3.13 -16.19 -3.86
N LYS A 107 -3.80 -17.20 -3.27
CA LYS A 107 -4.37 -18.33 -4.03
C LYS A 107 -5.90 -18.38 -4.00
N GLN A 108 -6.58 -17.43 -4.64
CA GLN A 108 -8.00 -17.59 -4.93
C GLN A 108 -8.34 -17.00 -6.32
N ILE A 109 -8.37 -17.83 -7.37
CA ILE A 109 -8.92 -17.47 -8.69
C ILE A 109 -9.76 -18.65 -9.20
N LEU A 110 -11.09 -18.55 -9.12
CA LEU A 110 -12.02 -19.39 -9.89
C LEU A 110 -13.37 -18.66 -10.08
N GLY A 111 -13.46 -17.76 -11.07
CA GLY A 111 -14.69 -17.36 -11.76
C GLY A 111 -14.82 -15.85 -12.00
N VAL A 112 -14.83 -15.42 -13.27
CA VAL A 112 -14.63 -14.02 -13.71
C VAL A 112 -15.45 -12.95 -12.96
N ASP A 113 -16.76 -13.16 -12.75
CA ASP A 113 -17.62 -12.18 -12.07
C ASP A 113 -17.43 -12.17 -10.55
N ARG A 114 -17.27 -13.36 -9.95
CA ARG A 114 -16.93 -13.50 -8.52
C ARG A 114 -15.53 -12.95 -8.23
N ASP A 115 -14.62 -13.08 -9.20
CA ASP A 115 -13.28 -12.53 -9.11
C ASP A 115 -13.32 -10.99 -9.12
N ALA A 116 -14.23 -10.35 -9.87
CA ALA A 116 -14.35 -8.89 -9.90
C ALA A 116 -14.90 -8.29 -8.59
N GLU A 117 -15.99 -8.84 -8.06
CA GLU A 117 -16.53 -8.39 -6.77
C GLU A 117 -15.55 -8.65 -5.63
N ARG A 118 -14.92 -9.84 -5.62
CA ARG A 118 -13.91 -10.15 -4.61
C ARG A 118 -12.73 -9.20 -4.70
N ARG A 119 -12.22 -8.92 -5.91
CA ARG A 119 -11.17 -7.90 -6.12
C ARG A 119 -11.56 -6.57 -5.52
N ARG A 120 -12.76 -6.06 -5.83
CA ARG A 120 -13.26 -4.79 -5.28
C ARG A 120 -13.28 -4.79 -3.75
N ILE A 121 -13.75 -5.87 -3.12
CA ILE A 121 -13.78 -6.03 -1.66
C ILE A 121 -12.36 -6.02 -1.05
N GLU A 122 -11.39 -6.72 -1.65
CA GLU A 122 -9.99 -6.71 -1.21
C GLU A 122 -9.37 -5.31 -1.36
N GLN A 123 -9.63 -4.63 -2.49
CA GLN A 123 -9.18 -3.24 -2.72
C GLN A 123 -9.76 -2.26 -1.70
N GLU A 124 -11.03 -2.43 -1.33
CA GLU A 124 -11.69 -1.65 -0.30
C GLU A 124 -11.04 -1.87 1.08
N ALA A 125 -10.71 -3.11 1.43
CA ALA A 125 -10.00 -3.45 2.68
C ALA A 125 -8.57 -2.89 2.71
N ASP A 126 -7.85 -2.97 1.59
CA ASP A 126 -6.53 -2.36 1.43
C ASP A 126 -6.58 -0.83 1.54
N ALA A 127 -7.59 -0.19 0.94
CA ALA A 127 -7.81 1.24 1.05
C ALA A 127 -8.11 1.66 2.50
N PHE A 128 -8.90 0.87 3.24
CA PHE A 128 -9.09 1.08 4.67
C PHE A 128 -7.76 1.00 5.42
N ALA A 129 -6.97 -0.06 5.20
CA ALA A 129 -5.69 -0.25 5.88
C ALA A 129 -4.72 0.91 5.62
N SER A 130 -4.57 1.30 4.35
CA SER A 130 -3.73 2.43 3.93
C SER A 130 -4.15 3.75 4.58
N TYR A 131 -5.46 4.03 4.70
CA TYR A 131 -5.94 5.28 5.31
C TYR A 131 -5.92 5.27 6.83
N LEU A 132 -6.06 4.09 7.46
CA LEU A 132 -5.99 3.96 8.91
C LEU A 132 -4.55 4.12 9.39
N LEU A 133 -3.61 3.41 8.74
CA LEU A 133 -2.19 3.41 9.13
C LEU A 133 -1.47 4.70 8.72
N MET A 134 -1.82 5.25 7.55
CA MET A 134 -1.26 6.49 7.03
C MET A 134 -2.39 7.49 6.73
N PRO A 135 -2.89 8.22 7.73
CA PRO A 135 -3.94 9.22 7.53
C PRO A 135 -3.46 10.31 6.58
N MET A 136 -4.27 10.61 5.57
CA MET A 136 -3.84 11.41 4.42
C MET A 136 -3.33 12.80 4.78
N ASN A 137 -4.01 13.48 5.72
CA ASN A 137 -3.65 14.83 6.12
C ASN A 137 -2.33 14.83 6.92
N ASP A 138 -2.18 13.92 7.87
CA ASP A 138 -0.93 13.78 8.64
C ASP A 138 0.24 13.43 7.70
N TYR A 139 0.05 12.49 6.76
CA TYR A 139 1.07 12.10 5.79
C TYR A 139 1.51 13.28 4.91
N ARG A 140 0.55 14.10 4.44
CA ARG A 140 0.86 15.33 3.69
C ARG A 140 1.65 16.32 4.52
N ASP A 141 1.32 16.47 5.80
CA ASP A 141 2.05 17.35 6.70
C ASP A 141 3.49 16.87 6.94
N GLN A 142 3.72 15.54 6.98
CA GLN A 142 5.07 14.98 7.11
C GLN A 142 5.92 15.17 5.85
N VAL A 143 5.33 15.00 4.66
CA VAL A 143 6.05 15.21 3.40
C VAL A 143 6.27 16.71 3.11
N GLY A 144 5.33 17.55 3.54
CA GLY A 144 5.41 18.99 3.35
C GLY A 144 5.50 19.39 1.87
N ARG A 145 6.38 20.36 1.58
CA ARG A 145 6.69 20.83 0.22
C ARG A 145 8.01 20.27 -0.31
N ASP A 146 8.64 19.38 0.44
CA ASP A 146 9.96 18.86 0.12
C ASP A 146 9.88 17.90 -1.07
N ASP A 147 10.95 17.85 -1.85
CA ASP A 147 11.09 16.81 -2.86
C ASP A 147 11.23 15.46 -2.17
N MET A 148 10.53 14.44 -2.68
CA MET A 148 10.62 13.09 -2.14
C MET A 148 12.07 12.58 -2.25
N THR A 149 12.58 12.02 -1.15
CA THR A 149 13.89 11.37 -1.00
C THR A 149 13.71 10.03 -0.29
N LEU A 150 14.68 9.13 -0.39
CA LEU A 150 14.64 7.86 0.35
C LEU A 150 14.64 8.08 1.86
N GLU A 151 15.36 9.08 2.35
CA GLU A 151 15.39 9.42 3.76
C GLU A 151 14.02 9.91 4.27
N LEU A 152 13.37 10.83 3.55
CA LEU A 152 12.01 11.28 3.90
C LEU A 152 11.00 10.12 3.86
N LEU A 153 11.13 9.25 2.87
CA LEU A 153 10.31 8.05 2.74
C LEU A 153 10.52 7.08 3.91
N ARG A 154 11.76 6.89 4.35
CA ARG A 154 12.12 6.08 5.51
C ARG A 154 11.55 6.67 6.79
N GLN A 155 11.66 7.98 6.99
CA GLN A 155 11.06 8.68 8.13
C GLN A 155 9.54 8.50 8.17
N CYS A 156 8.86 8.56 7.03
CA CYS A 156 7.43 8.27 6.95
C CYS A 156 7.14 6.81 7.31
N ALA A 157 7.89 5.86 6.74
CA ALA A 157 7.73 4.43 7.01
C ALA A 157 7.90 4.11 8.51
N ASP A 158 8.93 4.67 9.14
CA ASP A 158 9.24 4.52 10.56
C ASP A 158 8.13 5.12 11.44
N ARG A 159 7.66 6.34 11.11
CA ARG A 159 6.56 7.00 11.83
C ARG A 159 5.30 6.14 11.86
N TYR A 160 4.88 5.66 10.69
CA TYR A 160 3.60 4.94 10.55
C TYR A 160 3.71 3.45 10.85
N GLY A 161 4.94 2.92 11.02
CA GLY A 161 5.17 1.50 11.24
C GLY A 161 4.71 0.65 10.04
N VAL A 162 5.11 1.08 8.83
CA VAL A 162 4.78 0.43 7.55
C VAL A 162 6.06 0.19 6.74
N SER A 163 5.97 -0.52 5.61
CA SER A 163 7.12 -0.65 4.70
C SER A 163 7.35 0.65 3.91
N MET A 164 8.60 0.89 3.47
CA MET A 164 8.91 2.00 2.56
C MET A 164 8.10 1.94 1.27
N THR A 165 7.83 0.74 0.76
CA THR A 165 6.95 0.51 -0.40
C THR A 165 5.53 1.04 -0.15
N ALA A 166 4.95 0.72 1.02
CA ALA A 166 3.61 1.19 1.38
C ALA A 166 3.57 2.72 1.51
N ALA A 167 4.59 3.31 2.15
CA ALA A 167 4.73 4.76 2.24
C ALA A 167 4.87 5.41 0.84
N ALA A 168 5.63 4.80 -0.07
CA ALA A 168 5.84 5.35 -1.41
C ALA A 168 4.54 5.33 -2.22
N ILE A 169 3.80 4.22 -2.14
CA ILE A 169 2.47 4.10 -2.76
C ILE A 169 1.53 5.15 -2.19
N LYS A 170 1.53 5.36 -0.87
CA LYS A 170 0.72 6.40 -0.25
C LYS A 170 1.04 7.79 -0.77
N TRP A 171 2.31 8.10 -0.98
CA TRP A 171 2.73 9.35 -1.59
C TRP A 171 2.26 9.47 -3.05
N LEU A 172 2.35 8.40 -3.83
CA LEU A 172 1.89 8.38 -5.22
C LEU A 172 0.39 8.64 -5.36
N ASP A 173 -0.42 8.30 -4.35
CA ASP A 173 -1.87 8.56 -4.36
C ASP A 173 -2.23 10.06 -4.35
N PHE A 174 -1.31 10.96 -4.01
CA PHE A 174 -1.60 12.41 -3.98
C PHE A 174 -0.54 13.34 -4.50
N THR A 175 0.65 12.85 -4.79
CA THR A 175 1.68 13.69 -5.36
C THR A 175 1.19 14.28 -6.69
N PRO A 176 1.36 15.59 -6.92
CA PRO A 176 1.09 16.18 -8.23
C PRO A 176 2.18 15.83 -9.25
N LYS A 177 3.36 15.40 -8.77
CA LYS A 177 4.51 15.05 -9.61
C LYS A 177 4.18 13.84 -10.48
N CYS A 178 4.65 13.82 -11.72
CA CYS A 178 4.66 12.61 -12.52
C CYS A 178 5.69 11.63 -11.94
N ALA A 179 5.21 10.62 -11.23
CA ALA A 179 6.04 9.63 -10.55
C ALA A 179 5.49 8.21 -10.66
N VAL A 180 6.42 7.24 -10.63
CA VAL A 180 6.15 5.80 -10.76
C VAL A 180 7.04 5.04 -9.77
N LEU A 181 6.47 4.10 -9.03
CA LEU A 181 7.22 3.09 -8.27
C LEU A 181 7.31 1.83 -9.13
N VAL A 182 8.51 1.31 -9.34
CA VAL A 182 8.75 0.05 -10.06
C VAL A 182 9.38 -0.92 -9.10
N VAL A 183 8.82 -2.12 -9.00
CA VAL A 183 9.39 -3.21 -8.22
C VAL A 183 9.75 -4.33 -9.16
N ALA A 184 10.97 -4.83 -9.01
CA ALA A 184 11.56 -5.81 -9.88
C ALA A 184 12.30 -6.88 -9.07
N THR A 185 12.47 -8.04 -9.67
CA THR A 185 13.26 -9.17 -9.16
C THR A 185 13.98 -9.81 -10.33
N ASN A 186 15.21 -10.29 -10.12
CA ASN A 186 16.03 -10.91 -11.17
C ASN A 186 16.22 -10.03 -12.42
N GLY A 187 16.20 -8.70 -12.28
CA GLY A 187 16.32 -7.77 -13.41
C GLY A 187 15.02 -7.56 -14.21
N PHE A 188 13.89 -8.13 -13.80
CA PHE A 188 12.60 -7.98 -14.47
C PHE A 188 11.57 -7.31 -13.56
N VAL A 189 10.78 -6.42 -14.14
CA VAL A 189 9.65 -5.77 -13.47
C VAL A 189 8.66 -6.84 -13.00
N LEU A 190 8.38 -6.86 -11.71
CA LEU A 190 7.30 -7.64 -11.13
C LEU A 190 5.98 -6.87 -11.30
N TRP A 191 5.98 -5.58 -10.94
CA TRP A 191 4.84 -4.66 -11.06
C TRP A 191 5.29 -3.20 -10.91
N CYS A 192 4.38 -2.27 -11.19
CA CYS A 192 4.59 -0.84 -10.94
C CYS A 192 3.33 -0.16 -10.37
N TRP A 193 3.52 0.92 -9.64
CA TRP A 193 2.46 1.84 -9.18
C TRP A 193 2.69 3.24 -9.71
N ARG A 194 1.61 3.99 -9.96
CA ARG A 194 1.65 5.24 -10.73
C ARG A 194 0.83 6.33 -10.05
N SER A 195 1.43 7.51 -9.95
CA SER A 195 0.70 8.75 -9.65
C SER A 195 -0.36 9.05 -10.71
N THR A 196 -1.34 9.89 -10.37
CA THR A 196 -2.35 10.37 -11.32
C THR A 196 -1.72 11.01 -12.56
N SER A 197 -0.67 11.81 -12.38
CA SER A 197 0.07 12.45 -13.48
C SER A 197 0.75 11.42 -14.38
N ALA A 198 1.37 10.37 -13.80
CA ALA A 198 1.97 9.29 -14.58
C ALA A 198 0.93 8.46 -15.36
N LYS A 199 -0.25 8.21 -14.77
CA LYS A 199 -1.37 7.56 -15.48
C LYS A 199 -1.83 8.37 -16.69
N LYS A 200 -2.02 9.69 -16.52
CA LYS A 200 -2.40 10.61 -17.61
C LYS A 200 -1.40 10.58 -18.77
N ARG A 201 -0.12 10.41 -18.48
CA ARG A 201 0.95 10.28 -19.47
C ARG A 201 1.18 8.86 -19.99
N ARG A 202 0.37 7.89 -19.56
CA ARG A 202 0.47 6.49 -19.96
C ARG A 202 1.84 5.86 -19.67
N LEU A 203 2.56 6.39 -18.68
CA LEU A 203 3.80 5.77 -18.20
C LEU A 203 3.42 4.49 -17.47
N TYR A 204 3.80 3.34 -18.01
CA TYR A 204 3.46 2.04 -17.46
C TYR A 204 4.54 1.03 -17.82
N TYR A 205 4.98 0.27 -16.82
CA TYR A 205 6.02 -0.75 -16.96
C TYR A 205 5.41 -2.12 -16.65
N PRO A 206 5.13 -2.95 -17.66
CA PRO A 206 4.44 -4.22 -17.47
C PRO A 206 5.29 -5.25 -16.72
N SER A 207 4.61 -6.18 -16.06
CA SER A 207 5.27 -7.35 -15.47
C SER A 207 6.02 -8.14 -16.55
N GLY A 208 7.22 -8.63 -16.23
CA GLY A 208 8.11 -9.32 -17.15
C GLY A 208 8.93 -8.42 -18.07
N MET A 209 8.75 -7.09 -18.01
CA MET A 209 9.64 -6.15 -18.71
C MET A 209 11.04 -6.22 -18.11
N GLU A 210 12.07 -6.34 -18.93
CA GLU A 210 13.46 -6.22 -18.48
C GLU A 210 13.74 -4.78 -18.01
N LEU A 211 14.42 -4.65 -16.87
CA LEU A 211 14.83 -3.35 -16.38
C LEU A 211 15.81 -2.69 -17.37
N PRO A 212 15.69 -1.38 -17.63
CA PRO A 212 16.61 -0.71 -18.54
C PRO A 212 18.07 -0.83 -18.07
N ALA A 213 19.00 -1.08 -19.01
CA ALA A 213 20.43 -1.17 -18.69
C ALA A 213 21.02 0.12 -18.10
N GLY A 214 20.37 1.26 -18.32
CA GLY A 214 20.73 2.55 -17.72
C GLY A 214 20.14 2.81 -16.34
N SER A 215 19.21 1.99 -15.86
CA SER A 215 18.55 2.15 -14.55
C SER A 215 19.54 1.95 -13.40
N LEU A 216 19.32 2.68 -12.31
CA LEU A 216 20.07 2.43 -11.08
C LEU A 216 19.83 1.02 -10.53
N ALA A 217 18.62 0.47 -10.67
CA ALA A 217 18.28 -0.87 -10.20
C ALA A 217 19.07 -1.99 -10.90
N THR A 218 19.63 -1.76 -12.09
CA THR A 218 20.51 -2.74 -12.77
C THR A 218 21.99 -2.56 -12.42
N ARG A 219 22.34 -1.50 -11.66
CA ARG A 219 23.74 -1.09 -11.40
C ARG A 219 23.99 -0.78 -9.92
N PRO A 220 23.81 -1.76 -9.00
CA PRO A 220 24.04 -1.54 -7.55
C PRO A 220 25.48 -1.14 -7.19
N MET A 221 26.44 -1.40 -8.08
CA MET A 221 27.88 -1.15 -7.85
C MET A 221 28.31 0.31 -8.03
N LEU A 222 27.40 1.22 -8.42
CA LEU A 222 27.72 2.64 -8.48
C LEU A 222 27.69 3.24 -7.07
N ILE A 223 28.84 3.71 -6.59
CA ILE A 223 28.90 4.60 -5.42
C ILE A 223 28.23 5.91 -5.83
N LEU A 224 26.93 6.03 -5.53
CA LEU A 224 26.20 7.27 -5.72
C LEU A 224 26.69 8.29 -4.68
N PRO A 225 27.03 9.53 -5.08
CA PRO A 225 27.43 10.58 -4.15
C PRO A 225 26.36 10.87 -3.09
N ASP A 226 25.09 10.72 -3.48
CA ASP A 226 23.91 10.92 -2.64
C ASP A 226 22.81 9.92 -3.06
N PRO A 227 22.80 8.70 -2.48
CA PRO A 227 21.79 7.69 -2.83
C PRO A 227 20.37 8.11 -2.39
N ASP A 228 20.25 8.98 -1.37
CA ASP A 228 18.95 9.38 -0.82
C ASP A 228 18.18 10.30 -1.76
N ARG A 229 18.87 11.21 -2.44
CA ARG A 229 18.27 12.12 -3.43
C ARG A 229 18.06 11.45 -4.78
N GLY A 230 18.74 10.34 -5.04
CA GLY A 230 18.71 9.65 -6.32
C GLY A 230 19.54 10.35 -7.39
N THR A 231 19.52 9.79 -8.61
CA THR A 231 20.30 10.30 -9.75
C THR A 231 19.37 10.73 -10.87
N MET A 232 19.68 11.85 -11.52
CA MET A 232 19.00 12.26 -12.74
C MET A 232 19.51 11.43 -13.92
N LEU A 233 18.60 10.73 -14.58
CA LEU A 233 18.87 9.92 -15.75
C LEU A 233 18.24 10.54 -17.00
N ASP A 234 18.88 10.35 -18.13
CA ASP A 234 18.36 10.79 -19.42
C ASP A 234 16.99 10.14 -19.69
N ARG A 235 16.07 10.92 -20.27
CA ARG A 235 14.71 10.47 -20.64
C ARG A 235 14.63 9.13 -21.39
N SER A 236 15.68 8.77 -22.14
CA SER A 236 15.74 7.52 -22.91
C SER A 236 15.82 6.27 -22.04
N VAL A 237 16.27 6.37 -20.77
CA VAL A 237 16.44 5.19 -19.90
C VAL A 237 15.10 4.53 -19.60
N TRP A 238 14.11 5.31 -19.17
CA TRP A 238 12.79 4.81 -18.78
C TRP A 238 11.71 5.11 -19.83
N GLY A 239 12.11 5.50 -21.04
CA GLY A 239 11.20 5.77 -22.17
C GLY A 239 10.25 6.95 -21.96
N GLY A 240 10.65 7.92 -21.15
CA GLY A 240 9.87 9.11 -20.81
C GLY A 240 10.03 10.26 -21.82
N VAL A 241 9.18 11.28 -21.70
CA VAL A 241 9.31 12.52 -22.49
C VAL A 241 10.35 13.47 -21.88
N SER A 242 10.57 13.37 -20.57
CA SER A 242 11.51 14.17 -19.79
C SER A 242 12.48 13.29 -19.02
N ASP A 243 13.56 13.91 -18.55
CA ASP A 243 14.55 13.28 -17.68
C ASP A 243 13.89 12.78 -16.40
N VAL A 244 14.47 11.74 -15.82
CA VAL A 244 13.88 11.01 -14.70
C VAL A 244 14.88 10.92 -13.56
N ARG A 245 14.46 11.41 -12.40
CA ARG A 245 15.18 11.17 -11.15
C ARG A 245 14.81 9.80 -10.64
N GLU A 246 15.77 8.89 -10.63
CA GLU A 246 15.61 7.55 -10.08
C GLU A 246 16.25 7.47 -8.69
N MET A 247 15.49 6.98 -7.71
CA MET A 247 16.00 6.53 -6.42
C MET A 247 15.79 5.01 -6.35
N ALA A 248 16.85 4.23 -6.09
CA ALA A 248 16.78 2.77 -6.06
C ALA A 248 17.09 2.23 -4.65
N ILE A 249 16.26 1.30 -4.19
CA ILE A 249 16.44 0.54 -2.95
C ILE A 249 16.71 -0.91 -3.32
N PHE A 250 17.74 -1.50 -2.73
CA PHE A 250 18.11 -2.90 -2.91
C PHE A 250 17.77 -3.69 -1.64
N ALA A 251 17.05 -4.80 -1.79
CA ALA A 251 16.79 -5.73 -0.70
C ALA A 251 17.60 -7.02 -0.92
N ASP A 252 18.68 -7.16 -0.13
CA ASP A 252 19.67 -8.25 -0.27
C ASP A 252 19.08 -9.66 -0.18
N ARG A 253 17.97 -9.83 0.55
CA ARG A 253 17.44 -11.16 0.89
C ARG A 253 16.66 -11.83 -0.25
N TYR A 254 16.27 -11.09 -1.30
CA TYR A 254 15.36 -11.56 -2.35
C TYR A 254 15.72 -11.08 -3.76
N GLU A 255 16.92 -10.54 -3.96
CA GLU A 255 17.33 -9.89 -5.23
C GLU A 255 16.26 -8.92 -5.76
N MET A 256 15.55 -8.27 -4.83
CA MET A 256 14.44 -7.38 -5.13
C MET A 256 14.96 -5.96 -5.18
N THR A 257 14.58 -5.24 -6.22
CA THR A 257 14.93 -3.84 -6.43
C THR A 257 13.66 -3.01 -6.51
N ILE A 258 13.67 -1.87 -5.84
CA ILE A 258 12.57 -0.89 -5.86
C ILE A 258 13.12 0.41 -6.41
N SER A 259 12.61 0.86 -7.55
CA SER A 259 12.92 2.16 -8.15
C SER A 259 11.75 3.11 -7.96
N LEU A 260 11.98 4.24 -7.29
CA LEU A 260 11.07 5.38 -7.31
C LEU A 260 11.54 6.37 -8.38
N LEU A 261 10.73 6.50 -9.43
CA LEU A 261 10.96 7.35 -10.58
C LEU A 261 10.15 8.64 -10.41
N VAL A 262 10.81 9.78 -10.49
CA VAL A 262 10.18 11.10 -10.48
C VAL A 262 10.62 11.84 -11.74
N PHE A 263 9.69 12.05 -12.65
CA PHE A 263 9.96 12.72 -13.93
C PHE A 263 9.99 14.23 -13.73
N ASP A 264 10.99 14.88 -14.30
CA ASP A 264 11.10 16.33 -14.24
C ASP A 264 10.00 16.94 -15.12
N ASP A 265 9.06 17.61 -14.46
CA ASP A 265 7.94 18.29 -15.11
C ASP A 265 8.16 19.79 -15.03
N ALA A 266 8.53 20.38 -16.17
CA ALA A 266 8.48 21.83 -16.38
C ALA A 266 7.06 22.35 -16.67
N GLU A 267 6.00 21.55 -16.50
CA GLU A 267 4.63 21.99 -16.74
C GLU A 267 3.86 22.26 -15.43
N ASP A 268 3.87 23.55 -15.10
CA ASP A 268 2.92 24.36 -14.35
C ASP A 268 2.27 23.76 -13.09
N SER A 269 2.76 24.22 -11.93
CA SER A 269 2.19 24.06 -10.59
C SER A 269 0.86 24.82 -10.39
N ARG A 270 0.05 24.96 -11.44
CA ARG A 270 -1.21 25.68 -11.43
C ARG A 270 -2.21 24.89 -12.25
N THR A 271 -3.04 24.06 -11.59
CA THR A 271 -4.51 24.00 -11.74
C THR A 271 -5.08 22.79 -10.98
N SER A 272 -6.15 23.08 -10.23
CA SER A 272 -7.16 22.19 -9.62
C SER A 272 -6.78 21.17 -8.55
N TRP A 273 -6.93 21.63 -7.29
CA TRP A 273 -7.62 20.85 -6.27
C TRP A 273 -9.13 20.85 -6.54
N GLU A 274 -9.57 20.19 -7.61
CA GLU A 274 -10.99 19.92 -7.84
C GLU A 274 -11.18 18.46 -8.23
N GLN A 275 -12.23 17.89 -7.64
CA GLN A 275 -12.55 16.47 -7.56
C GLN A 275 -12.72 15.81 -8.93
N GLU A 276 -12.21 14.60 -9.06
CA GLU A 276 -13.04 13.41 -9.24
C GLU A 276 -12.18 12.18 -8.92
N SER A 277 -12.52 11.54 -7.80
CA SER A 277 -12.22 10.15 -7.57
C SER A 277 -13.21 9.34 -8.38
N ASP A 278 -12.71 8.58 -9.34
CA ASP A 278 -13.07 7.19 -9.60
C ASP A 278 -12.12 6.70 -10.68
N GLU A 279 -11.39 5.63 -10.39
CA GLU A 279 -11.03 4.55 -11.31
C GLU A 279 -10.04 3.60 -10.63
N GLU A 280 -10.67 2.51 -10.18
CA GLU A 280 -10.16 1.19 -9.85
C GLU A 280 -9.18 0.71 -10.93
N ASP A 281 -7.87 0.64 -10.61
CA ASP A 281 -6.92 -0.15 -11.43
C ASP A 281 -5.53 -0.29 -10.78
N ALA A 282 -5.22 0.50 -9.74
CA ALA A 282 -3.87 0.52 -9.17
C ALA A 282 -3.68 -0.53 -8.06
N PHE A 283 -4.70 -0.79 -7.23
CA PHE A 283 -4.57 -1.57 -5.99
C PHE A 283 -4.31 -3.07 -6.17
N ASP A 284 -4.61 -3.64 -7.33
CA ASP A 284 -4.50 -5.08 -7.61
C ASP A 284 -3.09 -5.69 -7.45
N ARG A 285 -2.03 -4.86 -7.40
CA ARG A 285 -0.64 -5.36 -7.44
C ARG A 285 0.12 -5.27 -6.13
N PHE A 286 -0.32 -4.45 -5.17
CA PHE A 286 0.37 -4.32 -3.89
C PHE A 286 0.36 -5.64 -3.07
N THR A 287 -0.69 -6.44 -3.24
CA THR A 287 -0.86 -7.74 -2.58
C THR A 287 -0.08 -8.86 -3.26
N GLN A 288 0.06 -8.87 -4.60
CA GLN A 288 0.90 -9.82 -5.35
C GLN A 288 2.41 -9.54 -5.23
N ALA A 289 2.77 -8.34 -4.80
CA ALA A 289 4.12 -7.80 -4.75
C ALA A 289 4.91 -8.14 -3.48
N ALA A 290 4.25 -7.94 -2.34
CA ALA A 290 4.82 -8.16 -1.03
C ALA A 290 4.96 -9.65 -0.69
N SER A 291 4.52 -10.51 -1.61
CA SER A 291 4.55 -11.95 -1.58
C SER A 291 5.58 -12.56 -2.56
N GLY A 292 6.42 -11.72 -3.19
CA GLY A 292 7.57 -12.18 -3.97
C GLY A 292 8.57 -12.93 -3.10
N ARG A 293 8.58 -14.26 -3.22
CA ARG A 293 9.70 -15.12 -2.85
C ARG A 293 10.93 -14.81 -3.68
#